data_AF-U5FQF4-F1
#
_entry.id   AF-U5FQF4-F1
#
_cell.length_a   1.000
_cell.length_b   1.000
_cell.length_c   1.000
_cell.angle_alpha   90.00
_cell.angle_beta   90.00
_cell.angle_gamma   90.00
#
_symmetry.space_group_name_H-M   'P 1'
#
loop_
_entity.id
_entity.type
_entity.pdbx_description
1 polymer ?
#
loop_
_entity_poly.entity_id
_entity_poly.type
_entity_poly.pdbx_seq_one_letter_code
_entity_poly.pdbx_strand_id
1 'polypeptide(L)' 'RPCWGYHSNVDFEVKVGDRIAQLILEKIITPDVMEFEDFDATVRGVRGFGSTGV' A
#
# COMPACT_ATOMS: atom_id res chain seq x y z
N ARG A 1 19.34 -3.37 13.67
CA ARG A 1 18.00 -4.00 13.71
C ARG A 1 17.25 -3.50 12.47
N PRO A 2 16.76 -4.40 11.61
CA PRO A 2 16.27 -4.05 10.29
C PRO A 2 14.83 -3.54 10.33
N CYS A 3 14.50 -2.67 9.37
CA CYS A 3 13.21 -1.98 9.37
C CYS A 3 12.10 -2.69 8.59
N TRP A 4 12.37 -3.83 7.96
CA TRP A 4 11.38 -4.92 7.78
C TRP A 4 12.11 -6.16 7.24
N GLY A 5 11.94 -7.32 7.88
CA GLY A 5 12.66 -8.55 7.53
C GLY A 5 11.71 -9.72 7.28
N TYR A 6 11.36 -9.97 6.02
CA TYR A 6 10.73 -11.23 5.63
C TYR A 6 11.01 -11.56 4.15
N HIS A 7 12.25 -11.97 3.85
CA HIS A 7 12.56 -12.85 2.70
C HIS A 7 13.94 -13.55 2.77
N SER A 8 14.66 -13.45 3.90
CA SER A 8 15.92 -14.18 4.14
C SER A 8 16.00 -14.60 5.61
N ASN A 9 16.42 -15.83 5.90
CA ASN A 9 16.69 -16.33 7.26
C ASN A 9 18.01 -15.77 7.86
N VAL A 10 18.48 -14.64 7.32
CA VAL A 10 19.75 -14.00 7.69
C VAL A 10 19.43 -12.60 8.17
N ASP A 11 19.98 -12.25 9.33
CA ASP A 11 19.79 -10.95 9.95
C ASP A 11 20.34 -9.82 9.06
N PHE A 12 19.54 -8.76 8.88
CA PHE A 12 19.97 -7.54 8.21
C PHE A 12 20.41 -6.51 9.27
N GLU A 13 21.73 -6.27 9.34
CA GLU A 13 22.29 -5.24 10.22
C GLU A 13 22.16 -3.84 9.60
N VAL A 14 21.69 -2.89 10.41
CA VAL A 14 21.55 -1.47 10.03
C VAL A 14 22.37 -0.66 11.02
N LYS A 15 23.26 0.19 10.52
CA LYS A 15 24.13 1.07 11.30
C LYS A 15 23.63 2.52 11.23
N VAL A 16 24.08 3.34 12.18
CA VAL A 16 23.79 4.77 12.19
C VAL A 16 24.42 5.40 10.94
N GLY A 17 23.59 6.05 10.11
CA GLY A 17 24.01 6.66 8.85
C GLY A 17 23.59 5.89 7.59
N ASP A 18 23.09 4.67 7.72
CA ASP A 18 22.63 3.89 6.57
C ASP A 18 21.32 4.45 6.00
N ARG A 19 21.26 4.62 4.67
CA ARG A 19 20.04 5.01 3.95
C ARG A 19 19.19 3.77 3.70
N ILE A 20 18.21 3.55 4.56
CA ILE A 20 17.36 2.34 4.57
C ILE A 20 15.95 2.54 3.98
N ALA A 21 15.59 3.78 3.66
CA ALA A 21 14.31 4.13 3.04
C ALA A 21 14.43 5.51 2.37
N GLN A 22 13.40 5.88 1.62
CA GLN A 22 13.25 7.20 1.01
C GLN A 22 11.90 7.80 1.40
N LEU A 23 11.87 9.12 1.61
CA LEU A 23 10.64 9.86 1.84
C LEU A 23 10.03 10.25 0.48
N ILE A 24 8.75 9.97 0.30
CA ILE A 24 7.95 10.42 -0.86
C ILE A 24 6.81 11.28 -0.30
N LEU A 25 6.64 12.49 -0.85
CA LEU A 25 5.55 13.39 -0.51
C LEU A 25 4.41 13.20 -1.50
N GLU A 26 3.40 12.42 -1.11
CA GLU A 26 2.23 12.16 -1.94
C GLU A 26 1.09 13.12 -1.57
N LYS A 27 0.40 13.65 -2.59
CA LYS A 27 -0.80 14.44 -2.37
C LYS A 27 -1.97 13.50 -2.09
N ILE A 28 -2.53 13.62 -0.89
CA ILE A 28 -3.73 12.87 -0.50
C ILE A 28 -4.91 13.81 -0.29
N ILE A 29 -6.12 13.27 -0.45
CA ILE A 29 -7.37 13.93 -0.08
C ILE A 29 -7.99 13.10 1.03
N THR A 30 -8.43 13.76 2.12
CA THR A 30 -9.11 13.12 3.25
C THR A 30 -10.57 13.60 3.28
N PRO A 31 -11.46 12.99 2.49
CA PRO A 31 -12.87 13.35 2.49
C PRO A 31 -13.55 12.86 3.77
N ASP A 32 -14.65 13.49 4.15
CA ASP A 32 -15.52 13.00 5.22
C ASP A 32 -16.17 11.69 4.79
N VAL A 33 -16.24 10.74 5.73
CA VAL A 33 -16.87 9.44 5.48
C VAL A 33 -18.38 9.59 5.66
N MET A 34 -19.15 9.21 4.63
CA MET A 34 -20.61 9.19 4.64
C MET A 34 -21.09 7.77 4.38
N GLU A 35 -22.08 7.33 5.16
CA GLU A 35 -22.75 6.05 4.98
C GLU A 35 -23.91 6.18 3.97
N PHE A 36 -24.09 5.17 3.13
CA PHE A 36 -25.17 5.08 2.14
C PHE A 36 -25.60 3.62 2.02
N GLU A 37 -26.85 3.40 1.59
CA GLU A 37 -27.42 2.04 1.50
C GLU A 37 -26.89 1.24 0.31
N ASP A 38 -26.63 1.88 -0.82
CA ASP A 38 -26.09 1.23 -2.01
C ASP A 38 -25.27 2.19 -2.88
N PHE A 39 -24.40 1.65 -3.73
CA PHE A 39 -23.60 2.39 -4.71
C PHE A 39 -24.19 2.26 -6.11
N ASP A 40 -24.05 3.31 -6.92
CA ASP A 40 -24.37 3.22 -8.34
C ASP A 40 -23.49 2.20 -9.08
N ALA A 41 -24.09 1.45 -10.00
CA ALA A 41 -23.38 0.47 -10.81
C ALA A 41 -22.34 1.15 -11.73
N THR A 42 -21.11 0.64 -11.73
CA THR A 42 -20.04 1.08 -12.64
C THR A 42 -19.64 -0.04 -13.59
N VAL A 43 -19.04 0.30 -14.74
CA VAL A 43 -18.54 -0.69 -15.73
C VAL A 43 -17.52 -1.66 -15.11
N ARG A 44 -16.77 -1.23 -14.09
CA ARG A 44 -15.85 -2.10 -13.32
C ARG A 44 -16.58 -2.97 -12.31
N GLY A 45 -17.61 -2.45 -11.65
CA GLY A 45 -18.34 -3.14 -10.58
C GLY A 45 -17.40 -3.66 -9.50
N VAL A 46 -17.62 -4.89 -9.05
CA VAL A 46 -16.86 -5.55 -7.96
C VAL A 46 -15.54 -6.21 -8.43
N ARG A 47 -15.14 -5.98 -9.69
CA ARG A 47 -14.00 -6.67 -10.31
C ARG A 47 -12.66 -6.15 -9.77
N GLY A 48 -11.88 -7.04 -9.17
CA GLY A 48 -10.53 -6.81 -8.63
C GLY A 48 -9.66 -8.08 -8.72
N PHE A 49 -8.42 -8.05 -8.21
CA PHE A 49 -7.47 -9.18 -8.23
C PHE A 49 -7.21 -9.81 -9.62
N GLY A 50 -6.70 -9.02 -10.58
CA GLY A 50 -6.38 -9.55 -11.91
C GLY A 50 -7.61 -9.88 -12.77
N SER A 51 -8.75 -9.26 -12.49
CA SER A 51 -10.03 -9.48 -13.17
C SER A 51 -10.07 -9.16 -14.67
N THR A 52 -9.01 -8.53 -15.21
CA THR A 52 -8.84 -8.31 -16.65
C THR A 52 -8.05 -9.43 -17.33
N GLY A 53 -7.56 -10.43 -16.59
CA GLY A 53 -6.71 -11.49 -17.13
C GLY A 53 -5.41 -10.96 -17.77
N VAL A 54 -4.59 -11.86 -18.31
CA VAL A 54 -3.41 -11.54 -19.13
C VAL A 54 -3.86 -11.16 -20.54
#